data_AF-C4WWF7-F1
#
_entry.id   AF-C4WWF7-F1
#
_cell.length_a   1.000
_cell.length_b   1.000
_cell.length_c   1.000
_cell.angle_alpha   90.00
_cell.angle_beta   90.00
_cell.angle_gamma   90.00
#
_symmetry.space_group_name_H-M   'P 1'
#
loop_
_entity.id
_entity.type
_entity.pdbx_description
1 polymer ?
#
loop_
_entity_poly.entity_id
_entity_poly.type
_entity_poly.pdbx_seq_one_letter_code
_entity_poly.pdbx_strand_id
1 'polypeptide(L)'
;MQCYEKGGVGKDDDLSPKDMDVIIKIHNINNELAWREVLKWEAFHASECMNPKLKSFGGKAKHFSPRARIRNWMGYELPFDRHDWIVDRCGKEVRYVIDYYSTDNSPNKYQVAVLDVRPALDSFGALWDRSKAAYWRWRYEAEMERNIANKMEELRSDDKV
;
A
#
# COMPACT_ATOMS: atom_id res chain seq x y z
N MET A 1 12.10 -16.27 -3.78
CA MET A 1 12.05 -17.24 -2.66
C MET A 1 12.46 -16.48 -1.41
N GLN A 2 11.49 -15.99 -0.63
CA GLN A 2 11.76 -15.30 0.63
C GLN A 2 10.93 -15.97 1.72
N CYS A 3 11.62 -16.34 2.79
CA CYS A 3 11.19 -17.26 3.81
C CYS A 3 10.08 -16.67 4.68
N TYR A 4 8.98 -17.42 4.83
CA TYR A 4 7.97 -17.17 5.86
C TYR A 4 8.58 -17.59 7.22
N GLU A 5 9.03 -16.62 8.02
CA GLU A 5 9.37 -16.89 9.41
C GLU A 5 8.08 -16.99 10.24
N LYS A 6 7.84 -18.20 10.75
CA LYS A 6 6.72 -18.56 11.63
C LYS A 6 6.61 -17.62 12.82
N GLY A 7 5.44 -17.03 13.00
CA GLY A 7 5.06 -16.34 14.23
C GLY A 7 3.54 -16.30 14.42
N GLY A 8 3.03 -17.19 15.26
CA GLY A 8 1.67 -17.11 15.82
C GLY A 8 0.81 -18.36 15.57
N VAL A 9 0.69 -19.22 16.59
CA VAL A 9 -0.19 -20.40 16.61
C VAL A 9 -1.65 -19.97 16.48
N GLY A 10 -2.34 -20.48 15.46
CA GLY A 10 -3.76 -20.28 15.25
C GLY A 10 -4.30 -21.24 14.20
N LYS A 11 -4.61 -22.46 14.63
CA LYS A 11 -5.35 -23.54 13.94
C LYS A 11 -4.87 -23.89 12.52
N ASP A 12 -4.29 -25.07 12.44
CA ASP A 12 -3.97 -25.79 11.23
C ASP A 12 -5.27 -26.11 10.45
N ASP A 13 -5.85 -25.12 9.79
CA ASP A 13 -6.69 -25.37 8.62
C ASP A 13 -5.73 -25.91 7.56
N ASP A 14 -5.87 -27.18 7.22
CA ASP A 14 -5.03 -27.92 6.29
C ASP A 14 -5.02 -27.21 4.93
N LEU A 15 -4.06 -26.29 4.74
CA LEU A 15 -3.97 -25.45 3.55
C LEU A 15 -3.73 -26.36 2.35
N SER A 16 -4.72 -26.47 1.48
CA SER A 16 -4.60 -27.25 0.26
C SER A 16 -3.48 -26.67 -0.62
N PRO A 17 -2.77 -27.48 -1.42
CA PRO A 17 -1.89 -26.96 -2.46
C PRO A 17 -2.58 -25.93 -3.39
N LYS A 18 -3.90 -26.06 -3.58
CA LYS A 18 -4.70 -25.08 -4.35
C LYS A 18 -4.82 -23.73 -3.64
N ASP A 19 -4.94 -23.74 -2.32
CA ASP A 19 -5.02 -22.52 -1.51
C ASP A 19 -3.69 -21.76 -1.53
N MET A 20 -2.57 -22.48 -1.52
CA MET A 20 -1.25 -21.85 -1.67
C MET A 20 -1.08 -21.11 -3.00
N ASP A 21 -1.56 -21.67 -4.11
CA ASP A 21 -1.49 -20.99 -5.42
C ASP A 21 -2.29 -19.69 -5.42
N VAL A 22 -3.49 -19.71 -4.83
CA VAL A 22 -4.34 -18.51 -4.70
C VAL A 22 -3.67 -17.46 -3.81
N ILE A 23 -3.10 -17.87 -2.66
CA ILE A 23 -2.37 -16.98 -1.75
C ILE A 23 -1.21 -16.31 -2.48
N ILE A 24 -0.38 -17.08 -3.20
CA ILE A 24 0.77 -16.55 -3.93
C ILE A 24 0.33 -15.52 -4.98
N LYS A 25 -0.74 -15.81 -5.73
CA LYS A 25 -1.31 -14.86 -6.71
C LYS A 25 -1.73 -13.56 -6.07
N ILE A 26 -2.40 -13.62 -4.92
CA ILE A 26 -2.85 -12.42 -4.19
C ILE A 26 -1.66 -11.63 -3.65
N HIS A 27 -0.62 -12.28 -3.12
CA HIS A 27 0.60 -11.59 -2.69
C HIS A 27 1.29 -10.88 -3.86
N ASN A 28 1.36 -11.51 -5.03
CA ASN A 28 1.93 -10.87 -6.22
C ASN A 28 1.13 -9.63 -6.61
N ILE A 29 -0.21 -9.72 -6.62
CA ILE A 29 -1.10 -8.58 -6.89
C ILE A 29 -0.87 -7.47 -5.84
N ASN A 30 -0.83 -7.81 -4.56
CA ASN A 30 -0.59 -6.85 -3.47
C ASN A 30 0.77 -6.16 -3.62
N ASN A 31 1.82 -6.90 -4.00
CA ASN A 31 3.15 -6.34 -4.25
C ASN A 31 3.17 -5.42 -5.47
N GLU A 32 2.49 -5.79 -6.54
CA GLU A 32 2.35 -4.93 -7.73
C GLU A 32 1.62 -3.64 -7.40
N LEU A 33 0.51 -3.71 -6.65
CA LEU A 33 -0.23 -2.55 -6.19
C LEU A 33 0.63 -1.65 -5.29
N ALA A 34 1.36 -2.25 -4.35
CA ALA A 34 2.28 -1.51 -3.48
C ALA A 34 3.36 -0.79 -4.29
N TRP A 35 3.93 -1.44 -5.31
CA TRP A 35 4.89 -0.81 -6.22
C TRP A 35 4.28 0.35 -7.01
N ARG A 36 3.06 0.19 -7.53
CA ARG A 36 2.34 1.28 -8.22
C ARG A 36 2.13 2.49 -7.31
N GLU A 37 1.78 2.27 -6.05
CA GLU A 37 1.65 3.36 -5.08
C GLU A 37 3.00 4.04 -4.81
N VAL A 38 4.09 3.28 -4.69
CA VAL A 38 5.45 3.87 -4.58
C VAL A 38 5.75 4.74 -5.81
N LEU A 39 5.45 4.27 -7.01
CA LEU A 39 5.66 5.04 -8.25
C LEU A 39 4.84 6.35 -8.28
N LYS A 40 3.63 6.37 -7.70
CA LYS A 40 2.85 7.62 -7.55
C LYS A 40 3.58 8.65 -6.69
N TRP A 41 4.26 8.21 -5.63
CA TRP A 41 5.09 9.11 -4.81
C TRP A 41 6.34 9.56 -5.56
N GLU A 42 6.98 8.66 -6.31
CA GLU A 42 8.16 8.99 -7.13
C GLU A 42 7.82 9.92 -8.30
N ALA A 43 6.56 9.99 -8.74
CA ALA A 43 6.12 10.95 -9.75
C ALA A 43 6.34 12.42 -9.34
N PHE A 44 6.33 12.74 -8.05
CA PHE A 44 6.70 14.08 -7.56
C PHE A 44 8.18 14.43 -7.78
N HIS A 45 9.01 13.43 -8.06
CA HIS A 45 10.46 13.53 -8.27
C HIS A 45 10.88 13.08 -9.66
N ALA A 46 9.93 12.99 -10.61
CA ALA A 46 10.20 12.55 -11.97
C ALA A 46 11.27 13.39 -12.69
N SER A 47 11.43 14.68 -12.31
CA SER A 47 12.48 15.56 -12.80
C SER A 47 13.89 15.22 -12.28
N GLU A 48 13.99 14.58 -11.11
CA GLU A 48 15.26 14.18 -10.50
C GLU A 48 15.70 12.80 -11.01
N CYS A 49 14.76 11.86 -11.10
CA CYS A 49 15.04 10.49 -11.51
C CYS A 49 13.81 9.88 -12.20
N MET A 50 13.96 9.52 -13.47
CA MET A 50 12.86 8.94 -14.25
C MET A 50 12.69 7.44 -14.05
N ASN A 51 13.72 6.75 -13.53
CA ASN A 51 13.74 5.30 -13.38
C ASN A 51 14.13 4.88 -11.94
N PRO A 52 13.25 5.08 -10.95
CA PRO A 52 13.47 4.56 -9.59
C PRO A 52 13.49 3.03 -9.60
N LYS A 53 14.35 2.44 -8.78
CA LYS A 53 14.51 0.97 -8.67
C LYS A 53 14.28 0.50 -7.24
N LEU A 54 13.64 -0.66 -7.07
CA LEU A 54 13.56 -1.30 -5.77
C LEU A 54 14.95 -1.86 -5.41
N LYS A 55 15.56 -1.34 -4.34
CA LYS A 55 16.88 -1.78 -3.87
C LYS A 55 16.77 -2.94 -2.90
N SER A 56 15.86 -2.84 -1.94
CA SER A 56 15.60 -3.90 -0.98
C SER A 56 14.19 -3.77 -0.37
N PHE A 57 13.70 -4.87 0.17
CA PHE A 57 12.43 -4.92 0.89
C PHE A 57 12.61 -5.79 2.12
N GLY A 58 12.07 -5.35 3.26
CA GLY A 58 12.17 -6.04 4.53
C GLY A 58 10.84 -6.03 5.29
N GLY A 59 10.43 -7.20 5.78
CA GLY A 59 9.26 -7.35 6.63
C GLY A 59 9.54 -6.87 8.06
N LYS A 60 8.64 -6.08 8.62
CA LYS A 60 8.68 -5.59 10.01
C LYS A 60 7.34 -5.81 10.71
N ALA A 61 6.83 -7.04 10.65
CA ALA A 61 5.51 -7.41 11.18
C ALA A 61 5.31 -7.01 12.66
N LYS A 62 6.36 -7.09 13.51
CA LYS A 62 6.26 -6.77 14.95
C LYS A 62 6.45 -5.28 15.31
N HIS A 63 6.79 -4.42 14.35
CA HIS A 63 7.16 -3.03 14.61
C HIS A 63 6.20 -2.04 13.94
N PHE A 64 5.00 -1.87 14.49
CA PHE A 64 3.99 -0.94 13.97
C PHE A 64 4.47 0.52 13.84
N SER A 65 3.94 1.27 12.86
CA SER A 65 4.30 2.68 12.68
C SER A 65 3.76 3.48 13.85
N PRO A 66 4.40 4.63 14.17
CA PRO A 66 3.78 5.64 15.01
C PRO A 66 2.35 5.97 14.57
N ARG A 67 2.12 6.10 13.24
CA ARG A 67 0.78 6.36 12.70
C ARG A 67 -0.19 5.20 12.90
N ALA A 68 0.22 3.95 12.69
CA ALA A 68 -0.65 2.79 12.97
C ALA A 68 -1.02 2.70 14.46
N ARG A 69 -0.07 2.99 15.36
CA ARG A 69 -0.32 3.03 16.82
C ARG A 69 -1.34 4.10 17.19
N ILE A 70 -1.21 5.31 16.65
CA ILE A 70 -2.17 6.39 16.89
C ILE A 70 -3.55 6.04 16.32
N ARG A 71 -3.60 5.47 15.11
CA ARG A 71 -4.84 5.03 14.47
C ARG A 71 -5.55 3.96 15.31
N ASN A 72 -4.79 3.01 15.84
CA ASN A 72 -5.33 1.98 16.70
C ASN A 72 -5.86 2.52 18.03
N TRP A 73 -5.18 3.49 18.61
CA TRP A 73 -5.68 4.19 19.79
C TRP A 73 -7.01 4.92 19.54
N MET A 74 -7.29 5.35 18.31
CA MET A 74 -8.58 5.92 17.89
C MET A 74 -9.64 4.86 17.50
N GLY A 75 -9.38 3.57 17.74
CA GLY A 75 -10.34 2.48 17.50
C GLY A 75 -10.29 1.85 16.10
N TYR A 76 -9.31 2.20 15.27
CA TYR A 76 -9.11 1.52 13.98
C TYR A 76 -8.28 0.24 14.13
N GLU A 77 -8.38 -0.67 13.16
CA GLU A 77 -7.59 -1.89 13.14
C GLU A 77 -6.10 -1.62 12.86
N LEU A 78 -5.24 -2.43 13.48
CA LEU A 78 -3.81 -2.45 13.20
C LEU A 78 -3.56 -3.15 11.85
N PRO A 79 -2.51 -2.76 11.12
CA PRO A 79 -2.11 -3.50 9.94
C PRO A 79 -1.66 -4.91 10.35
N PHE A 80 -2.10 -5.92 9.62
CA PHE A 80 -1.70 -7.32 9.89
C PHE A 80 -0.26 -7.59 9.43
N ASP A 81 0.22 -6.80 8.47
CA ASP A 81 1.56 -6.91 7.94
C ASP A 81 2.12 -5.54 7.56
N ARG A 82 3.44 -5.40 7.69
CA ARG A 82 4.17 -4.16 7.51
C ARG A 82 5.49 -4.44 6.83
N HIS A 83 5.75 -3.64 5.80
CA HIS A 83 6.98 -3.70 5.04
C HIS A 83 7.66 -2.34 4.96
N ASP A 84 8.98 -2.35 5.10
CA ASP A 84 9.84 -1.22 4.77
C ASP A 84 10.54 -1.54 3.44
N TRP A 85 10.28 -0.73 2.41
CA TRP A 85 10.94 -0.85 1.11
C TRP A 85 11.97 0.26 0.96
N ILE A 86 13.13 -0.05 0.41
CA ILE A 86 14.17 0.93 0.08
C ILE A 86 14.21 1.04 -1.44
N VAL A 87 13.96 2.25 -1.92
CA VAL A 87 13.97 2.62 -3.32
C VAL A 87 15.24 3.41 -3.59
N ASP A 88 15.97 3.02 -4.63
CA ASP A 88 17.09 3.77 -5.16
C ASP A 88 16.59 4.75 -6.22
N ARG A 89 16.68 6.04 -5.90
CA ARG A 89 16.43 7.15 -6.81
C ARG A 89 17.75 7.64 -7.36
N CYS A 90 18.26 6.96 -8.38
CA CYS A 90 19.45 7.40 -9.11
C CYS A 90 20.67 7.68 -8.18
N GLY A 91 20.88 6.84 -7.16
CA GLY A 91 21.96 6.95 -6.17
C GLY A 91 21.51 7.41 -4.79
N LYS A 92 20.26 7.87 -4.63
CA LYS A 92 19.70 8.27 -3.33
C LYS A 92 18.74 7.20 -2.82
N GLU A 93 19.06 6.64 -1.66
CA GLU A 93 18.16 5.71 -0.98
C GLU A 93 17.03 6.44 -0.27
N VAL A 94 15.79 6.05 -0.59
CA VAL A 94 14.60 6.50 0.11
C VAL A 94 13.81 5.32 0.62
N ARG A 95 13.46 5.39 1.89
CA ARG A 95 12.68 4.36 2.56
C ARG A 95 11.18 4.68 2.49
N TYR A 96 10.40 3.68 2.12
CA TYR A 96 8.95 3.67 2.11
C TYR A 96 8.44 2.74 3.19
N VAL A 97 7.36 3.15 3.85
CA VAL A 97 6.61 2.37 4.83
C VAL A 97 5.30 1.95 4.18
N ILE A 98 5.02 0.66 4.20
CA ILE A 98 3.86 0.03 3.58
C ILE A 98 3.13 -0.75 4.67
N ASP A 99 1.97 -0.27 5.08
CA ASP A 99 1.10 -0.93 6.05
C ASP A 99 -0.07 -1.60 5.31
N TYR A 100 -0.27 -2.91 5.51
CA TYR A 100 -1.33 -3.71 4.89
C TYR A 100 -2.49 -3.90 5.88
N TYR A 101 -3.70 -3.52 5.48
CA TYR A 101 -4.93 -3.65 6.28
C TYR A 101 -5.90 -4.64 5.65
N SER A 102 -6.66 -5.36 6.49
CA SER A 102 -7.76 -6.20 6.03
C SER A 102 -8.97 -5.33 5.67
N THR A 103 -9.72 -5.71 4.63
CA THR A 103 -10.90 -4.96 4.16
C THR A 103 -12.18 -5.39 4.88
N ASP A 104 -12.23 -6.62 5.42
CA ASP A 104 -13.36 -7.15 6.18
C ASP A 104 -12.98 -8.39 7.03
N ASN A 105 -13.90 -8.79 7.93
CA ASN A 105 -13.86 -10.02 8.73
C ASN A 105 -14.49 -11.22 8.01
N SER A 106 -14.62 -11.18 6.68
CA SER A 106 -15.30 -12.26 5.97
C SER A 106 -14.42 -13.52 5.94
N PRO A 107 -15.03 -14.72 5.98
CA PRO A 107 -14.29 -15.98 6.05
C PRO A 107 -13.49 -16.32 4.76
N ASN A 108 -13.60 -15.50 3.71
CA ASN A 108 -12.76 -15.62 2.52
C ASN A 108 -11.39 -15.01 2.81
N LYS A 109 -10.46 -15.86 3.26
CA LYS A 109 -9.06 -15.54 3.62
C LYS A 109 -8.18 -15.00 2.47
N TYR A 110 -8.76 -14.73 1.30
CA TYR A 110 -8.08 -14.49 0.03
C TYR A 110 -8.51 -13.16 -0.59
N GLN A 111 -8.12 -12.04 0.02
CA GLN A 111 -8.46 -10.71 -0.48
C GLN A 111 -7.25 -9.82 -0.71
N VAL A 112 -7.44 -8.86 -1.62
CA VAL A 112 -6.51 -7.76 -1.83
C VAL A 112 -6.56 -6.85 -0.60
N ALA A 113 -5.39 -6.56 -0.04
CA ALA A 113 -5.29 -5.75 1.17
C ALA A 113 -5.46 -4.26 0.84
N VAL A 114 -6.03 -3.49 1.78
CA VAL A 114 -5.98 -2.03 1.71
C VAL A 114 -4.56 -1.58 2.04
N LEU A 115 -3.95 -0.81 1.15
CA LEU A 115 -2.55 -0.39 1.23
C LEU A 115 -2.42 1.06 1.70
N ASP A 116 -1.60 1.30 2.73
CA ASP A 116 -1.13 2.63 3.13
C ASP A 116 0.37 2.73 2.86
N VAL A 117 0.71 3.27 1.69
CA VAL A 117 2.08 3.47 1.22
C VAL A 117 2.49 4.92 1.39
N ARG A 118 3.67 5.15 1.99
CA ARG A 118 4.19 6.50 2.26
C ARG A 118 5.71 6.53 2.43
N PRO A 119 6.38 7.63 2.04
CA PRO A 119 7.79 7.87 2.38
C PRO A 119 7.98 7.86 3.90
N ALA A 120 9.03 7.22 4.42
CA ALA A 120 9.36 7.25 5.84
C ALA A 120 9.76 8.67 6.28
N LEU A 121 9.36 9.09 7.49
CA LEU A 121 9.72 10.41 8.03
C LEU A 121 11.14 10.43 8.62
N ASP A 122 12.12 9.97 7.84
CA ASP A 122 13.55 10.01 8.21
C ASP A 122 14.31 11.16 7.54
N SER A 123 13.67 11.89 6.60
CA SER A 123 14.26 13.04 5.92
C SER A 123 13.28 14.19 5.72
N PHE A 124 13.81 15.41 5.60
CA PHE A 124 13.02 16.61 5.27
C PHE A 124 12.31 16.48 3.91
N GLY A 125 12.95 15.82 2.93
CA GLY A 125 12.33 15.55 1.63
C GLY A 125 11.06 14.71 1.78
N ALA A 126 11.11 13.65 2.58
CA ALA A 126 9.95 12.81 2.83
C ALA A 126 8.82 13.53 3.59
N LEU A 127 9.17 14.44 4.52
CA LEU A 127 8.18 15.31 5.16
C LEU A 127 7.50 16.22 4.14
N TRP A 128 8.29 16.86 3.27
CA TRP A 128 7.77 17.74 2.23
C TRP A 128 6.89 16.99 1.22
N ASP A 129 7.27 15.79 0.83
CA ASP A 129 6.46 14.93 -0.04
C ASP A 129 5.09 14.64 0.57
N ARG A 130 5.06 14.28 1.86
CA ARG A 130 3.80 14.03 2.57
C ARG A 130 2.95 15.30 2.65
N SER A 131 3.55 16.46 2.90
CA SER A 131 2.84 17.75 2.93
C SER A 131 2.25 18.10 1.56
N LYS A 132 3.02 17.92 0.47
CA LYS A 132 2.49 18.07 -0.89
C LYS A 132 1.32 17.13 -1.10
N ALA A 133 1.49 15.83 -0.87
CA ALA A 133 0.43 14.85 -1.09
C ALA A 133 -0.84 15.17 -0.30
N ALA A 134 -0.71 15.64 0.94
CA ALA A 134 -1.84 16.09 1.76
C ALA A 134 -2.53 17.33 1.15
N TYR A 135 -1.75 18.31 0.70
CA TYR A 135 -2.28 19.50 0.02
C TYR A 135 -3.01 19.13 -1.29
N TRP A 136 -2.41 18.30 -2.13
CA TRP A 136 -3.03 17.83 -3.38
C TRP A 136 -4.32 17.05 -3.12
N ARG A 137 -4.33 16.15 -2.13
CA ARG A 137 -5.56 15.45 -1.72
C ARG A 137 -6.63 16.45 -1.30
N TRP A 138 -6.32 17.30 -0.31
CA TRP A 138 -7.28 18.30 0.17
C TRP A 138 -7.84 19.17 -0.95
N ARG A 139 -7.01 19.55 -1.92
CA ARG A 139 -7.40 20.51 -2.93
C ARG A 139 -8.14 19.93 -4.13
N TYR A 140 -7.93 18.65 -4.44
CA TYR A 140 -8.49 17.99 -5.62
C TYR A 140 -9.45 16.83 -5.31
N GLU A 141 -9.60 16.40 -4.05
CA GLU A 141 -10.50 15.32 -3.66
C GLU A 141 -11.95 15.61 -4.09
N ALA A 142 -12.47 16.80 -3.80
CA ALA A 142 -13.83 17.19 -4.19
C ALA A 142 -14.01 17.31 -5.73
N GLU A 143 -12.95 17.62 -6.47
CA GLU A 143 -13.02 17.72 -7.94
C GLU A 143 -12.96 16.33 -8.58
N MET A 144 -12.11 15.45 -8.05
CA MET A 144 -11.99 14.07 -8.49
C MET A 144 -13.28 13.28 -8.23
N GLU A 145 -13.90 13.44 -7.05
CA GLU A 145 -15.20 12.83 -6.75
C GLU A 145 -16.28 13.26 -7.73
N ARG A 146 -16.35 14.56 -8.06
CA ARG A 146 -17.27 15.07 -9.09
C ARG A 146 -16.99 14.47 -10.46
N ASN A 147 -15.72 14.44 -10.89
CA ASN A 147 -15.35 13.91 -12.20
C ASN A 147 -15.64 12.41 -12.33
N ILE A 148 -15.41 11.63 -11.27
CA ILE A 148 -15.74 10.20 -11.22
C ILE A 148 -17.27 10.01 -11.29
N ALA A 149 -18.04 10.77 -10.50
CA ALA A 149 -19.50 10.70 -10.52
C ALA A 149 -20.06 11.00 -11.93
N ASN A 150 -19.59 12.07 -12.56
CA ASN A 150 -19.99 12.43 -13.92
C ASN A 150 -19.63 11.33 -14.94
N LYS A 151 -18.43 10.74 -14.84
CA LYS A 151 -18.00 9.68 -15.76
C LYS A 151 -18.79 8.38 -15.57
N MET A 152 -19.15 8.04 -14.33
CA MET A 152 -20.00 6.89 -14.05
C MET A 152 -21.42 7.08 -14.57
N GLU A 153 -21.95 8.29 -14.51
CA GLU A 153 -23.26 8.63 -15.09
C GLU A 153 -23.25 8.51 -16.62
N GLU A 154 -22.19 8.97 -17.28
CA GLU A 154 -21.98 8.80 -18.73
C GLU A 154 -21.95 7.32 -19.13
N LEU A 155 -21.12 6.50 -18.48
CA LEU A 155 -21.04 5.06 -18.75
C LEU A 155 -22.37 4.33 -18.51
N ARG A 156 -23.12 4.74 -17.46
CA ARG A 156 -24.45 4.17 -17.18
C ARG A 156 -25.50 4.59 -18.23
N SER A 157 -25.31 5.72 -18.89
CA SER A 157 -26.15 6.17 -20.00
C SER A 157 -25.87 5.39 -21.28
N ASP A 158 -24.60 5.10 -21.57
CA ASP A 158 -24.17 4.36 -22.76
C ASP A 158 -24.65 2.89 -22.73
N ASP A 159 -24.68 2.25 -21.56
CA ASP A 159 -25.20 0.87 -21.40
C ASP A 159 -26.72 0.74 -21.59
N LYS A 160 -27.46 1.85 -21.73
CA LYS A 160 -28.93 1.86 -21.91
C LYS A 160 -29.38 2.05 -23.36
N VAL A 161 -28.45 2.16 -24.31
CA VAL A 161 -28.70 2.30 -25.76
C VAL A 161 -28.43 0.97 -26.45
#